data_AF-A0A7S2HTP6-F1
#
_entry.id   AF-A0A7S2HTP6-F1
#
_cell.length_a   1.000
_cell.length_b   1.000
_cell.length_c   1.000
_cell.angle_alpha   90.00
_cell.angle_beta   90.00
_cell.angle_gamma   90.00
#
_symmetry.space_group_name_H-M   'P 1'
#
loop_
_entity.id
_entity.type
_entity.pdbx_description
1 polymer ?
#
loop_
_entity_poly.entity_id
_entity_poly.type
_entity_poly.pdbx_seq_one_letter_code
_entity_poly.pdbx_strand_id
1 'polypeptide(L)'
;WFVARSKYIVVGRGDLTPSSRLHMEIEGTDVVKVLLQFLKENSLSRSLQVLQEEAGVALNAVDNVETFVADVQQGRWDAVMAVVATLKLPGPLLADLYEQLVIELIELRELDTARQILRNSTAMVRLKEQQPRRHENLETLAGKPYFDPRH
;
A
#
# COMPACT_ATOMS: atom_id res chain seq x y z
N TRP A 1 25.78 36.78 55.65
CA TRP A 1 25.38 38.08 55.08
C TRP A 1 26.20 38.33 53.83
N PHE A 2 25.71 38.48 52.60
CA PHE A 2 24.38 38.35 51.99
C PHE A 2 24.63 38.26 50.46
N VAL A 3 24.02 37.26 49.80
CA VAL A 3 23.42 37.27 48.44
C VAL A 3 24.21 37.82 47.23
N ALA A 4 24.51 36.94 46.27
CA ALA A 4 23.96 36.97 44.89
C ALA A 4 24.70 35.99 43.96
N ARG A 5 24.36 34.69 44.02
CA ARG A 5 24.75 33.74 42.96
C ARG A 5 23.61 33.70 41.95
N SER A 6 23.82 34.33 40.79
CA SER A 6 22.86 34.35 39.70
C SER A 6 22.55 32.93 39.25
N LYS A 7 21.27 32.58 39.34
CA LYS A 7 20.60 31.59 38.49
C LYS A 7 20.76 31.99 37.01
N TYR A 8 20.34 31.13 36.09
CA TYR A 8 20.45 31.30 34.63
C TYR A 8 21.91 31.08 34.15
N ILE A 9 22.29 29.95 33.59
CA ILE A 9 21.74 29.29 32.40
C ILE A 9 22.11 27.80 32.50
N VAL A 10 21.13 26.96 32.83
CA VAL A 10 21.21 25.53 32.47
C VAL A 10 20.59 25.46 31.09
N VAL A 11 21.44 25.28 30.07
CA VAL A 11 21.01 24.98 28.70
C VAL A 11 20.30 23.62 28.76
N GLY A 12 18.98 23.66 28.92
CA GLY A 12 18.13 22.49 28.75
C GLY A 12 18.16 22.10 27.28
N ARG A 13 18.98 21.10 26.94
CA ARG A 13 18.67 20.22 25.80
C ARG A 13 17.33 19.59 26.15
N GLY A 14 16.26 20.10 25.54
CA GLY A 14 14.95 19.50 25.59
C GLY A 14 15.01 18.18 24.84
N ASP A 15 15.45 17.13 25.52
CA ASP A 15 15.30 15.76 25.05
C ASP A 15 13.79 15.46 25.13
N LEU A 16 13.10 15.76 24.02
CA LEU A 16 11.69 15.46 23.85
C LEU A 16 11.49 13.97 24.10
N THR A 17 10.57 13.65 25.02
CA THR A 17 10.23 12.26 25.31
C THR A 17 9.78 11.54 24.03
N PRO A 18 10.08 10.25 23.85
CA PRO A 18 9.70 9.50 22.65
C PRO A 18 8.20 9.61 22.33
N SER A 19 7.35 9.64 23.35
CA SER A 19 5.90 9.80 23.22
C SER A 19 5.48 11.16 22.64
N SER A 20 6.13 12.25 23.03
CA SER A 20 5.86 13.58 22.45
C SER A 20 6.33 13.69 21.00
N ARG A 21 7.37 12.95 20.61
CA ARG A 21 7.89 12.93 19.23
C ARG A 21 6.95 12.18 18.30
N LEU A 22 6.47 11.01 18.73
CA LEU A 22 5.46 10.24 18.01
C LEU A 22 4.15 11.03 17.87
N HIS A 23 3.72 11.74 18.92
CA HIS A 23 2.52 12.58 18.84
C HIS A 23 2.66 13.68 17.77
N MET A 24 3.80 14.36 17.71
CA MET A 24 4.06 15.40 16.71
C MET A 24 4.18 14.83 15.28
N GLU A 25 4.76 13.63 15.12
CA GLU A 25 4.82 12.93 13.83
C GLU A 25 3.45 12.46 13.35
N ILE A 26 2.60 11.97 14.27
CA ILE A 26 1.21 11.59 13.99
C ILE A 26 0.41 12.83 13.56
N GLU A 27 0.50 13.93 14.30
CA GLU A 27 -0.15 15.20 13.95
C GLU A 27 0.31 15.75 12.59
N GLY A 28 1.62 15.70 12.30
CA GLY A 28 2.17 16.12 11.02
C GLY A 28 1.66 15.28 9.84
N THR A 29 1.49 13.97 10.05
CA THR A 29 1.00 13.05 9.02
C THR A 29 -0.46 13.34 8.65
N ASP A 30 -1.30 13.63 9.63
CA ASP A 30 -2.72 13.91 9.38
C ASP A 30 -2.94 15.26 8.67
N VAL A 31 -2.13 16.28 8.99
CA VAL A 31 -2.15 17.56 8.26
C VAL A 31 -1.76 17.35 6.79
N VAL A 32 -0.75 16.52 6.52
CA VAL A 32 -0.35 16.19 5.14
C VAL A 32 -1.47 15.46 4.40
N LYS A 33 -2.19 14.54 5.05
CA LYS A 33 -3.35 13.86 4.42
C LYS A 33 -4.48 14.84 4.06
N VAL A 34 -4.77 15.82 4.93
CA VAL A 34 -5.78 16.86 4.62
C VAL A 34 -5.36 17.71 3.42
N LEU A 35 -4.08 18.11 3.34
CA LEU A 35 -3.54 18.82 2.19
C LEU A 35 -3.61 17.97 0.91
N LEU A 36 -3.25 16.69 0.99
CA LEU A 36 -3.34 15.77 -0.14
C LEU A 36 -4.79 15.59 -0.61
N GLN A 37 -5.75 15.50 0.32
CA GLN A 37 -7.18 15.45 0.01
C GLN A 37 -7.65 16.73 -0.71
N PHE A 38 -7.25 17.90 -0.20
CA PHE A 38 -7.53 19.18 -0.85
C PHE A 38 -6.99 19.23 -2.28
N LEU A 39 -5.76 18.79 -2.51
CA LEU A 39 -5.17 18.73 -3.85
C LEU A 39 -5.94 17.77 -4.76
N LYS A 40 -6.41 16.63 -4.23
CA LYS A 40 -7.22 15.65 -4.98
C LYS A 40 -8.55 16.25 -5.43
N GLU A 41 -9.29 16.88 -4.51
CA GLU A 41 -10.61 17.50 -4.78
C GLU A 41 -10.51 18.65 -5.78
N ASN A 42 -9.40 19.38 -5.79
CA ASN A 42 -9.14 20.47 -6.73
C ASN A 42 -8.48 20.00 -8.05
N SER A 43 -8.38 18.70 -8.30
CA SER A 43 -7.77 18.12 -9.52
C SER A 43 -6.31 18.56 -9.76
N LEU A 44 -5.55 18.83 -8.69
CA LEU A 44 -4.16 19.28 -8.74
C LEU A 44 -3.20 18.07 -8.73
N SER A 45 -3.31 17.20 -9.73
CA SER A 45 -2.67 15.88 -9.77
C SER A 45 -1.13 15.94 -9.64
N ARG A 46 -0.49 16.92 -10.29
CA ARG A 46 0.97 17.09 -10.24
C ARG A 46 1.46 17.46 -8.85
N SER A 47 0.79 18.41 -8.19
CA SER A 47 1.13 18.84 -6.84
C SER A 47 0.87 17.73 -5.82
N LEU A 48 -0.21 16.96 -6.02
CA LEU A 48 -0.51 15.78 -5.20
C LEU A 48 0.62 14.76 -5.29
N GLN A 49 1.08 14.42 -6.50
CA GLN A 49 2.18 13.45 -6.68
C GLN A 49 3.47 13.92 -5.99
N VAL A 50 3.88 15.17 -6.24
CA VAL A 50 5.12 15.73 -5.64
C VAL A 50 5.03 15.72 -4.11
N LEU A 51 3.90 16.12 -3.54
CA LEU A 51 3.74 16.14 -2.08
C LEU A 51 3.76 14.72 -1.48
N GLN A 52 3.21 13.71 -2.16
CA GLN A 52 3.27 12.31 -1.71
C GLN A 52 4.70 11.73 -1.77
N GLU A 53 5.50 12.17 -2.73
CA GLU A 53 6.92 11.78 -2.87
C GLU A 53 7.78 12.45 -1.79
N GLU A 54 7.63 13.76 -1.58
CA GLU A 54 8.43 14.52 -0.61
C GLU A 54 8.07 14.20 0.85
N ALA A 55 6.78 14.09 1.18
CA ALA A 55 6.34 13.80 2.54
C ALA A 55 6.45 12.31 2.89
N GLY A 56 6.61 11.42 1.90
CA GLY A 56 6.55 9.97 2.09
C GLY A 56 5.17 9.45 2.52
N VAL A 57 4.17 10.32 2.67
CA VAL A 57 2.80 10.00 3.06
C VAL A 57 1.96 9.80 1.81
N ALA A 58 1.49 8.58 1.57
CA ALA A 58 0.46 8.34 0.56
C ALA A 58 -0.92 8.66 1.14
N LEU A 59 -1.77 9.30 0.33
CA LEU A 59 -3.14 9.61 0.76
C LEU A 59 -3.92 8.31 1.05
N ASN A 60 -3.63 7.21 0.32
CA ASN A 60 -4.29 5.90 0.43
C ASN A 60 -5.82 5.99 0.59
N ALA A 61 -6.43 7.07 0.10
CA ALA A 61 -7.85 7.31 0.18
C ALA A 61 -8.50 6.71 -1.05
N VAL A 62 -9.07 5.53 -0.85
CA VAL A 62 -10.07 4.99 -1.76
C VAL A 62 -11.32 5.85 -1.60
N ASP A 63 -11.83 6.41 -2.72
CA ASP A 63 -12.97 7.34 -2.70
C ASP A 63 -14.22 6.73 -2.05
N ASN A 64 -14.41 5.42 -2.22
CA ASN A 64 -15.41 4.65 -1.50
C ASN A 64 -14.89 3.23 -1.23
N VAL A 65 -14.60 2.93 0.04
CA VAL A 65 -14.15 1.59 0.47
C VAL A 65 -15.21 0.53 0.20
N GLU A 66 -16.49 0.83 0.36
CA GLU A 66 -17.59 -0.12 0.09
C GLU A 66 -17.63 -0.49 -1.39
N THR A 67 -17.45 0.49 -2.28
CA THR A 67 -17.36 0.24 -3.73
C THR A 67 -16.15 -0.63 -4.06
N PHE A 68 -14.99 -0.33 -3.49
CA PHE A 68 -13.78 -1.12 -3.73
C PHE A 68 -13.93 -2.56 -3.23
N VAL A 69 -14.49 -2.77 -2.04
CA VAL A 69 -14.78 -4.10 -1.51
C VAL A 69 -15.77 -4.83 -2.41
N ALA A 70 -16.81 -4.14 -2.89
CA ALA A 70 -17.77 -4.70 -3.82
C ALA A 70 -17.13 -5.07 -5.17
N ASP A 71 -16.19 -4.27 -5.67
CA ASP A 71 -15.44 -4.55 -6.90
C ASP A 71 -14.57 -5.80 -6.75
N VAL A 72 -13.88 -5.96 -5.61
CA VAL A 72 -13.11 -7.17 -5.29
C VAL A 72 -14.03 -8.39 -5.19
N GLN A 73 -15.13 -8.29 -4.45
CA GLN A 73 -16.07 -9.41 -4.27
C GLN A 73 -16.77 -9.84 -5.57
N GLN A 74 -16.90 -8.92 -6.52
CA GLN A 74 -17.55 -9.17 -7.81
C GLN A 74 -16.54 -9.51 -8.92
N GLY A 75 -15.25 -9.65 -8.61
CA GLY A 75 -14.21 -9.99 -9.58
C GLY A 75 -13.98 -8.91 -10.64
N ARG A 76 -14.31 -7.65 -10.37
CA ARG A 76 -14.07 -6.52 -11.28
C ARG A 76 -12.61 -6.07 -11.22
N TRP A 77 -11.72 -6.97 -11.62
CA TRP A 77 -10.28 -6.78 -11.46
C TRP A 77 -9.72 -5.56 -12.19
N ASP A 78 -10.29 -5.15 -13.32
CA ASP A 78 -9.87 -3.91 -14.00
C ASP A 78 -10.06 -2.67 -13.11
N ALA A 79 -11.21 -2.57 -12.43
CA ALA A 79 -11.51 -1.49 -11.50
C ALA A 79 -10.63 -1.57 -10.23
N VAL A 80 -10.48 -2.78 -9.68
CA VAL A 80 -9.63 -3.04 -8.51
C VAL A 80 -8.19 -2.64 -8.80
N MET A 81 -7.64 -3.06 -9.94
CA MET A 81 -6.25 -2.78 -10.34
C MET A 81 -6.02 -1.29 -10.61
N ALA A 82 -6.99 -0.59 -11.20
CA ALA A 82 -6.93 0.86 -11.36
C ALA A 82 -6.83 1.58 -10.02
N VAL A 83 -7.61 1.15 -9.02
CA VAL A 83 -7.55 1.71 -7.65
C VAL A 83 -6.21 1.34 -6.99
N VAL A 84 -5.82 0.06 -7.02
CA VAL A 84 -4.58 -0.44 -6.41
C VAL A 84 -3.34 0.28 -6.94
N ALA A 85 -3.31 0.65 -8.22
CA ALA A 85 -2.21 1.43 -8.82
C ALA A 85 -2.00 2.82 -8.15
N THR A 86 -3.04 3.37 -7.50
CA THR A 86 -2.96 4.64 -6.77
C THR A 86 -2.62 4.47 -5.29
N LEU A 87 -2.64 3.24 -4.78
CA LEU A 87 -2.41 2.91 -3.38
C LEU A 87 -0.97 2.44 -3.15
N LYS A 88 -0.38 2.86 -2.03
CA LYS A 88 0.86 2.24 -1.52
C LYS A 88 0.47 1.08 -0.59
N LEU A 89 0.21 -0.09 -1.17
CA LEU A 89 -0.09 -1.31 -0.41
C LEU A 89 1.18 -1.96 0.14
N PRO A 90 1.13 -2.57 1.34
CA PRO A 90 2.20 -3.42 1.83
C PRO A 90 2.48 -4.58 0.86
N GLY A 91 3.77 -4.92 0.68
CA GLY A 91 4.19 -5.98 -0.24
C GLY A 91 3.46 -7.33 -0.10
N PRO A 92 3.25 -7.85 1.13
CA PRO A 92 2.51 -9.10 1.33
C PRO A 92 1.05 -9.01 0.85
N LEU A 93 0.35 -7.91 1.17
CA LEU A 93 -1.04 -7.71 0.77
C LEU A 93 -1.18 -7.56 -0.75
N LEU A 94 -0.22 -6.88 -1.39
CA LEU A 94 -0.18 -6.78 -2.85
C LEU A 94 0.03 -8.16 -3.49
N ALA A 95 0.90 -9.00 -2.91
CA ALA A 95 1.09 -10.36 -3.39
C ALA A 95 -0.18 -11.20 -3.26
N ASP A 96 -0.89 -11.11 -2.13
CA ASP A 96 -2.15 -11.83 -1.91
C ASP A 96 -3.24 -11.42 -2.92
N LEU A 97 -3.33 -10.12 -3.24
CA LEU A 97 -4.29 -9.61 -4.21
C LEU A 97 -3.99 -10.12 -5.63
N TYR A 98 -2.73 -10.09 -6.05
CA TYR A 98 -2.33 -10.61 -7.36
C TYR A 98 -2.47 -12.13 -7.44
N GLU A 99 -2.26 -12.85 -6.34
CA GLU A 99 -2.51 -14.28 -6.27
C GLU A 99 -4.00 -14.60 -6.50
N GLN A 100 -4.90 -13.89 -5.81
CA GLN A 100 -6.34 -14.06 -6.00
C GLN A 100 -6.76 -13.78 -7.46
N LEU A 101 -6.25 -12.68 -8.05
CA LEU A 101 -6.47 -12.36 -9.46
C LEU A 101 -6.01 -13.50 -10.38
N VAL A 102 -4.83 -14.08 -10.14
CA VAL A 102 -4.31 -15.19 -10.94
C VAL A 102 -5.19 -16.43 -10.80
N ILE A 103 -5.63 -16.77 -9.58
CA ILE A 103 -6.51 -17.91 -9.33
C ILE A 103 -7.83 -17.73 -10.08
N GLU A 104 -8.45 -16.56 -10.00
CA GLU A 104 -9.72 -16.30 -10.70
C GLU A 104 -9.56 -16.33 -12.23
N LEU A 105 -8.45 -15.84 -12.78
CA LEU A 105 -8.16 -15.98 -14.21
C LEU A 105 -7.98 -17.45 -14.63
N ILE A 106 -7.37 -18.28 -13.77
CA ILE A 106 -7.25 -19.72 -14.01
C ILE A 106 -8.64 -20.38 -13.98
N GLU A 107 -9.52 -20.00 -13.04
CA GLU A 107 -10.90 -20.46 -12.95
C GLU A 107 -11.71 -20.13 -14.23
N LEU A 108 -11.56 -18.90 -14.72
CA LEU A 108 -12.17 -18.41 -15.96
C LEU A 108 -11.53 -18.99 -17.24
N ARG A 109 -10.47 -19.80 -17.11
CA ARG A 109 -9.70 -20.39 -18.21
C ARG A 109 -8.94 -19.38 -19.07
N GLU A 110 -8.69 -18.18 -18.56
CA GLU A 110 -7.81 -17.19 -19.16
C GLU A 110 -6.33 -17.47 -18.83
N LEU A 111 -5.87 -18.68 -19.18
CA LEU A 111 -4.56 -19.19 -18.77
C LEU A 111 -3.39 -18.38 -19.33
N ASP A 112 -3.54 -17.78 -20.51
CA ASP A 112 -2.48 -16.96 -21.10
C ASP A 112 -2.33 -15.63 -20.36
N THR A 113 -3.44 -14.99 -19.99
CA THR A 113 -3.45 -13.78 -19.16
C THR A 113 -2.87 -14.07 -17.77
N ALA A 114 -3.31 -15.15 -17.13
CA ALA A 114 -2.79 -15.59 -15.83
C ALA A 114 -1.27 -15.80 -15.87
N ARG A 115 -0.76 -16.49 -16.89
CA ARG A 115 0.68 -16.72 -17.09
C ARG A 115 1.46 -15.44 -17.34
N GLN A 116 0.89 -14.48 -18.07
CA GLN A 116 1.52 -13.18 -18.29
C GLN A 116 1.65 -12.39 -16.97
N ILE A 117 0.60 -12.38 -16.14
CA ILE A 117 0.62 -11.69 -14.85
C ILE A 117 1.61 -12.34 -13.89
N LEU A 118 1.63 -13.67 -13.81
CA LEU A 118 2.57 -14.43 -12.98
C LEU A 118 4.03 -14.11 -13.32
N ARG A 119 4.36 -13.98 -14.61
CA ARG A 119 5.75 -13.78 -15.06
C ARG A 119 6.21 -12.34 -15.03
N ASN A 120 5.31 -11.40 -15.31
CA ASN A 120 5.69 -10.02 -15.61
C ASN A 120 5.36 -9.04 -14.48
N SER A 121 4.44 -9.37 -13.57
CA SER A 121 4.09 -8.44 -12.49
C SER A 121 5.19 -8.40 -11.42
N THR A 122 5.52 -7.19 -10.98
CA THR A 122 6.52 -6.96 -9.93
C THR A 122 6.14 -7.62 -8.61
N ALA A 123 4.83 -7.72 -8.30
CA ALA A 123 4.32 -8.42 -7.14
C ALA A 123 4.61 -9.92 -7.18
N MET A 124 4.39 -10.59 -8.32
CA MET A 124 4.63 -12.03 -8.46
C MET A 124 6.13 -12.36 -8.53
N VAL A 125 6.95 -11.51 -9.15
CA VAL A 125 8.41 -11.66 -9.12
C VAL A 125 8.92 -11.61 -7.68
N ARG A 126 8.45 -10.65 -6.88
CA ARG A 126 8.79 -10.57 -5.44
C ARG A 126 8.26 -11.77 -4.66
N LEU A 127 7.06 -12.24 -4.98
CA LEU A 127 6.49 -13.45 -4.36
C LEU A 127 7.39 -14.66 -4.63
N LYS A 128 7.93 -14.81 -5.85
CA LYS A 128 8.85 -15.88 -6.21
C LYS A 128 10.15 -15.84 -5.40
N GLU A 129 10.71 -14.65 -5.20
CA GLU A 129 11.93 -14.45 -4.42
C GLU A 129 11.73 -14.76 -2.93
N GLN A 130 10.61 -14.33 -2.37
CA GLN A 130 10.34 -14.44 -0.93
C GLN A 130 9.70 -15.78 -0.53
N GLN A 131 8.83 -16.31 -1.39
CA GLN A 131 8.01 -17.50 -1.15
C GLN A 131 7.93 -18.37 -2.42
N PRO A 132 9.04 -19.00 -2.84
CA PRO A 132 9.13 -19.72 -4.11
C PRO A 132 8.11 -20.86 -4.23
N ARG A 133 7.82 -21.58 -3.13
CA ARG A 133 6.80 -22.65 -3.10
C ARG A 133 5.40 -22.15 -3.45
N ARG A 134 5.03 -20.96 -2.95
CA ARG A 134 3.72 -20.36 -3.19
C ARG A 134 3.56 -20.01 -4.67
N HIS A 135 4.61 -19.41 -5.26
CA HIS A 135 4.66 -19.12 -6.69
C HIS A 135 4.65 -20.39 -7.57
N GLU A 136 5.40 -21.43 -7.21
CA GLU A 136 5.45 -22.71 -7.94
C GLU A 136 4.09 -23.43 -7.97
N ASN A 137 3.33 -23.35 -6.87
CA ASN A 137 1.97 -23.87 -6.83
C ASN A 137 1.06 -23.15 -7.84
N LEU A 138 1.16 -21.82 -7.96
CA LEU A 138 0.39 -21.05 -8.94
C LEU A 138 0.78 -21.39 -10.38
N GLU A 139 2.07 -21.56 -10.68
CA GLU A 139 2.53 -22.02 -11.99
C GLU A 139 1.99 -23.43 -12.32
N THR A 140 1.97 -24.32 -11.33
CA THR A 140 1.44 -25.68 -11.48
C THR A 140 -0.06 -25.64 -11.76
N LEU A 141 -0.83 -24.79 -11.05
CA LEU A 141 -2.27 -24.61 -11.29
C LEU A 141 -2.54 -24.04 -12.69
N ALA A 142 -1.77 -23.05 -13.13
CA ALA A 142 -1.88 -22.47 -14.47
C ALA A 142 -1.46 -23.43 -15.60
N GLY A 143 -0.67 -24.46 -15.29
CA GLY A 143 -0.23 -25.49 -16.22
C GLY A 143 -1.16 -26.70 -16.34
N LYS A 144 -2.14 -26.87 -15.44
CA LYS A 144 -3.08 -27.99 -15.50
C LYS A 144 -4.17 -27.74 -16.55
N PRO A 145 -4.55 -28.75 -17.35
CA PRO A 145 -5.63 -28.62 -18.33
C PRO A 145 -7.02 -28.53 -17.67
N TYR A 146 -7.17 -28.91 -16.40
CA TYR A 146 -8.41 -28.80 -15.63
C TYR A 146 -8.18 -28.14 -14.26
N PHE A 147 -8.99 -27.14 -13.93
CA PHE A 147 -9.07 -26.54 -12.61
C PHE A 147 -9.93 -27.43 -11.70
N ASP A 148 -9.43 -27.74 -10.51
CA ASP A 148 -10.17 -28.49 -9.48
C ASP A 148 -10.41 -27.56 -8.29
N PRO A 149 -11.64 -27.08 -8.04
CA PRO A 149 -11.97 -26.10 -6.99
C PRO A 149 -11.79 -26.60 -5.54
N ARG A 150 -11.14 -27.76 -5.33
CA ARG A 150 -11.10 -28.49 -4.04
C ARG A 150 -9.69 -28.74 -3.49
N HIS A 151 -8.64 -28.16 -4.06
CA HIS A 151 -7.27 -28.28 -3.55
C HIS A 151 -6.54 -26.95 -3.43
#